data_AF-A0A9E4AG01-F1
#
_entry.id   AF-A0A9E4AG01-F1
#
_cell.length_a   1.000
_cell.length_b   1.000
_cell.length_c   1.000
_cell.angle_alpha   90.00
_cell.angle_beta   90.00
_cell.angle_gamma   90.00
#
_symmetry.space_group_name_H-M   'P 1'
#
loop_
_entity.id
_entity.type
_entity.pdbx_description
1 polymer ?
#
loop_
_entity_poly.entity_id
_entity_poly.type
_entity_poly.pdbx_seq_one_letter_code
_entity_poly.pdbx_strand_id
1 'polypeptide(L)'
;MEEWKQLVRDTVNTPEKLAAVFDVDVEEMRRIHKEFPIRINPYYLSLIEKPGDPIWKQVVPDTRELISTGVEDPLHEEDDSEVPNVTHRYPDRALFYVNYMCPIYCRFCTRKRKVGDPHSISENNIETGLAYIQSHPEIRDVIISGGDPLMLTDKKIEMIVGGLRAIEHLEIIRIGSRVPVTLPQRITPELCTILKRYHPFYINTHFNHPREITPETEKACGMLADAGIPLGNQTVLLKGVNDDPAVMVELMKALLRIRVKPYYIYQADLVVGTDHFRTAVKTGLDIVASLRGHISGLGVPHYVIDAPGGGGKIALMPDPVVAFDDDEIQLRNYEGNVYNYPSTPFFDEDW
;
A
#
# COMPACT_ATOMS: atom_id res chain seq x y z
N MET A 1 7.47 26.21 12.65
CA MET A 1 7.58 24.76 12.42
C MET A 1 6.54 24.41 11.37
N GLU A 2 6.89 23.70 10.29
CA GLU A 2 5.90 23.28 9.29
C GLU A 2 4.79 22.46 9.95
N GLU A 3 3.55 22.61 9.49
CA GLU A 3 2.35 21.99 10.08
C GLU A 3 2.50 20.46 10.26
N TRP A 4 2.99 19.76 9.23
CA TRP A 4 3.17 18.31 9.31
C TRP A 4 4.19 17.88 10.39
N LYS A 5 5.22 18.70 10.65
CA LYS A 5 6.21 18.44 11.72
C LYS A 5 5.56 18.58 13.10
N GLN A 6 4.62 19.52 13.25
CA GLN A 6 3.84 19.67 14.47
C GLN A 6 2.92 18.46 14.69
N LEU A 7 2.21 17.99 13.65
CA LEU A 7 1.38 16.78 13.73
C LEU A 7 2.19 15.53 14.11
N VAL A 8 3.41 15.40 13.57
CA VAL A 8 4.35 14.31 13.90
C VAL A 8 4.82 14.38 15.37
N ARG A 9 5.01 15.59 15.91
CA ARG A 9 5.40 15.83 17.30
C ARG A 9 4.26 15.52 18.27
N ASP A 10 3.04 15.91 17.93
CA ASP A 10 1.85 15.81 18.80
C ASP A 10 1.16 14.45 18.71
N THR A 11 1.85 13.46 18.15
CA THR A 11 1.34 12.11 17.94
C THR A 11 1.02 11.41 19.26
N VAL A 12 -0.13 10.73 19.29
CA VAL A 12 -0.48 9.74 20.32
C VAL A 12 0.40 8.52 20.11
N ASN A 13 1.36 8.32 21.01
CA ASN A 13 2.39 7.29 20.87
C ASN A 13 2.66 6.48 22.14
N THR A 14 1.85 6.63 23.18
CA THR A 14 1.92 5.81 24.39
C THR A 14 0.53 5.31 24.77
N PRO A 15 0.44 4.18 25.49
CA PRO A 15 -0.82 3.68 26.05
C PRO A 15 -1.59 4.74 26.85
N GLU A 16 -0.90 5.55 27.65
CA GLU A 16 -1.49 6.59 28.50
C GLU A 16 -2.09 7.72 27.67
N LYS A 17 -1.38 8.16 26.62
CA LYS A 17 -1.93 9.17 25.69
C LYS A 17 -3.16 8.62 24.97
N LEU A 18 -3.16 7.33 24.61
CA LEU A 18 -4.30 6.71 23.96
C LEU A 18 -5.50 6.62 24.91
N ALA A 19 -5.28 6.17 26.15
CA ALA A 19 -6.31 6.10 27.20
C ALA A 19 -6.85 7.48 27.62
N ALA A 20 -6.08 8.55 27.43
CA ALA A 20 -6.55 9.92 27.64
C ALA A 20 -7.50 10.41 26.53
N VAL A 21 -7.41 9.83 25.33
CA VAL A 21 -8.27 10.17 24.18
C VAL A 21 -9.49 9.26 24.12
N PHE A 22 -9.31 7.98 24.46
CA PHE A 22 -10.35 6.97 24.36
C PHE A 22 -10.47 6.14 25.63
N ASP A 23 -11.68 5.67 25.92
CA ASP A 23 -11.96 4.77 27.06
C ASP A 23 -11.48 3.34 26.77
N VAL A 24 -10.16 3.14 26.80
CA VAL A 24 -9.48 1.85 26.58
C VAL A 24 -8.74 1.40 27.83
N ASP A 25 -8.60 0.09 28.01
CA ASP A 25 -7.80 -0.47 29.11
C ASP A 25 -6.31 -0.20 28.87
N VAL A 26 -5.74 0.69 29.68
CA VAL A 26 -4.33 1.10 29.57
C VAL A 26 -3.35 -0.07 29.79
N GLU A 27 -3.69 -1.07 30.61
CA GLU A 27 -2.83 -2.24 30.84
C GLU A 27 -2.81 -3.16 29.63
N GLU A 28 -3.96 -3.37 28.98
CA GLU A 28 -4.01 -4.09 27.72
C GLU A 28 -3.21 -3.35 26.63
N MET A 29 -3.38 -2.03 26.53
CA MET A 29 -2.61 -1.21 25.60
C MET A 29 -1.12 -1.26 25.87
N ARG A 30 -0.67 -1.30 27.14
CA ARG A 30 0.74 -1.49 27.51
C ARG A 30 1.27 -2.83 27.04
N ARG A 31 0.49 -3.91 27.18
CA ARG A 31 0.90 -5.24 26.70
C ARG A 31 1.06 -5.27 25.19
N ILE A 32 0.10 -4.71 24.45
CA ILE A 32 0.16 -4.68 22.99
C ILE A 32 1.27 -3.75 22.50
N HIS A 33 1.46 -2.59 23.13
CA HIS A 33 2.48 -1.60 22.75
C HIS A 33 3.92 -2.13 22.85
N LYS A 34 4.19 -3.07 23.77
CA LYS A 34 5.51 -3.73 23.89
C LYS A 34 5.88 -4.52 22.65
N GLU A 35 4.91 -5.20 22.04
CA GLU A 35 5.10 -5.97 20.82
C GLU A 35 4.96 -5.07 19.58
N PHE A 36 3.95 -4.18 19.59
CA PHE A 36 3.48 -3.45 18.43
C PHE A 36 3.19 -1.98 18.78
N PRO A 37 4.16 -1.07 18.52
CA PRO A 37 4.09 0.32 18.93
C PRO A 37 2.82 1.05 18.49
N ILE A 38 2.43 2.05 19.27
CA ILE A 38 1.27 2.92 19.00
C ILE A 38 1.79 4.19 18.36
N ARG A 39 1.14 4.64 17.28
CA ARG A 39 1.44 5.93 16.65
C ARG A 39 0.23 6.41 15.85
N ILE A 40 -0.43 7.46 16.32
CA ILE A 40 -1.59 8.08 15.68
C ILE A 40 -1.43 9.61 15.73
N ASN A 41 -1.16 10.25 14.58
CA ASN A 41 -1.03 11.70 14.54
C ASN A 41 -2.41 12.39 14.65
N PRO A 42 -2.46 13.67 15.07
CA PRO A 42 -3.74 14.35 15.31
C PRO A 42 -4.67 14.44 14.10
N TYR A 43 -4.14 14.54 12.87
CA TYR A 43 -4.96 14.58 11.65
C TYR A 43 -5.69 13.25 11.44
N TYR A 44 -4.98 12.13 11.49
CA TYR A 44 -5.63 10.83 11.28
C TYR A 44 -6.52 10.46 12.48
N LEU A 45 -6.16 10.90 13.69
CA LEU A 45 -6.98 10.76 14.89
C LEU A 45 -8.33 11.49 14.75
N SER A 46 -8.36 12.68 14.13
CA SER A 46 -9.60 13.44 13.95
C SER A 46 -10.55 12.82 12.93
N LEU A 47 -10.12 11.82 12.16
CA LEU A 47 -10.98 11.07 11.24
C LEU A 47 -11.80 9.98 11.95
N ILE A 48 -11.46 9.66 13.20
CA ILE A 48 -12.19 8.70 14.02
C ILE A 48 -13.45 9.36 14.57
N GLU A 49 -14.62 8.80 14.26
CA GLU A 49 -15.91 9.29 14.73
C GLU A 49 -16.33 8.57 16.01
N LYS A 50 -16.05 7.27 16.12
CA LYS A 50 -16.36 6.46 17.29
C LYS A 50 -15.46 5.24 17.43
N PRO A 51 -15.28 4.72 18.66
CA PRO A 51 -14.61 3.45 18.87
C PRO A 51 -15.16 2.31 18.01
N GLY A 52 -14.26 1.56 17.37
CA GLY A 52 -14.60 0.43 16.51
C GLY A 52 -15.08 0.80 15.10
N ASP A 53 -15.06 2.08 14.70
CA ASP A 53 -15.30 2.44 13.31
C ASP A 53 -14.14 1.99 12.36
N PRO A 54 -14.33 2.05 11.02
CA PRO A 54 -13.31 1.60 10.08
C PRO A 54 -11.96 2.32 10.18
N ILE A 55 -11.93 3.58 10.62
CA ILE A 55 -10.68 4.34 10.77
C ILE A 55 -9.99 3.96 12.08
N TRP A 56 -10.76 3.87 13.16
CA TRP A 56 -10.30 3.36 14.47
C TRP A 56 -9.58 2.04 14.33
N LYS A 57 -10.22 1.06 13.68
CA LYS A 57 -9.69 -0.30 13.53
C LYS A 57 -8.31 -0.31 12.88
N GLN A 58 -8.01 0.65 12.00
CA GLN A 58 -6.74 0.69 11.32
C GLN A 58 -5.57 1.14 12.20
N VAL A 59 -5.80 1.81 13.34
CA VAL A 59 -4.73 2.46 14.12
C VAL A 59 -4.78 2.24 15.63
N VAL A 60 -5.93 1.91 16.21
CA VAL A 60 -6.07 1.65 17.64
C VAL A 60 -5.84 0.16 17.93
N PRO A 61 -4.94 -0.20 18.88
CA PRO A 61 -4.62 -1.60 19.13
C PRO A 61 -5.80 -2.45 19.62
N ASP A 62 -5.74 -3.74 19.30
CA ASP A 62 -6.71 -4.74 19.70
C ASP A 62 -6.01 -5.93 20.40
N THR A 63 -6.63 -6.50 21.44
CA THR A 63 -6.04 -7.62 22.18
C THR A 63 -5.85 -8.88 21.34
N ARG A 64 -6.61 -9.04 20.25
CA ARG A 64 -6.44 -10.12 19.28
C ARG A 64 -5.11 -10.06 18.56
N GLU A 65 -4.41 -8.93 18.59
CA GLU A 65 -3.04 -8.81 18.05
C GLU A 65 -2.02 -9.64 18.83
N LEU A 66 -2.29 -9.93 20.11
CA LEU A 66 -1.41 -10.78 20.93
C LEU A 66 -1.63 -12.28 20.70
N ILE A 67 -2.62 -12.65 19.88
CA ILE A 67 -2.83 -14.04 19.50
C ILE A 67 -1.76 -14.39 18.46
N SER A 68 -0.89 -15.33 18.80
CA SER A 68 0.23 -15.75 17.95
C SER A 68 -0.25 -16.60 16.77
N THR A 69 -0.76 -15.92 15.75
CA THR A 69 -1.18 -16.48 14.45
C THR A 69 -0.44 -15.76 13.34
N GLY A 70 0.02 -16.50 12.33
CA GLY A 70 0.82 -15.96 11.23
C GLY A 70 2.33 -16.22 11.42
N VAL A 71 3.13 -15.54 10.63
CA VAL A 71 4.61 -15.60 10.64
C VAL A 71 5.17 -14.19 10.54
N GLU A 72 6.41 -13.97 11.00
CA GLU A 72 6.99 -12.62 11.09
C GLU A 72 7.28 -12.02 9.70
N ASP A 73 7.82 -12.85 8.80
CA ASP A 73 8.11 -12.49 7.42
C ASP A 73 7.40 -13.45 6.44
N PRO A 74 6.07 -13.36 6.26
CA PRO A 74 5.34 -14.26 5.39
C PRO A 74 5.76 -14.15 3.92
N LEU A 75 6.34 -13.00 3.59
CA LEU A 75 6.72 -12.68 2.23
C LEU A 75 8.19 -13.00 1.97
N HIS A 76 9.01 -13.46 2.93
CA HIS A 76 10.45 -13.68 2.74
C HIS A 76 11.19 -12.42 2.23
N GLU A 77 10.84 -11.23 2.74
CA GLU A 77 11.54 -10.00 2.35
C GLU A 77 13.01 -9.99 2.78
N GLU A 78 13.35 -10.64 3.91
CA GLU A 78 14.74 -10.77 4.38
C GLU A 78 15.54 -11.84 3.63
N ASP A 79 14.93 -12.99 3.32
CA ASP A 79 15.64 -14.08 2.62
C ASP A 79 15.96 -13.70 1.17
N ASP A 80 15.12 -12.85 0.56
CA ASP A 80 15.34 -12.27 -0.76
C ASP A 80 16.23 -11.00 -0.72
N SER A 81 16.97 -10.77 0.37
CA SER A 81 17.88 -9.63 0.55
C SER A 81 19.35 -10.05 0.60
N GLU A 82 20.08 -9.81 -0.50
CA GLU A 82 21.53 -10.04 -0.57
C GLU A 82 22.34 -8.97 0.19
N VAL A 83 21.78 -7.76 0.27
CA VAL A 83 22.34 -6.66 1.09
C VAL A 83 21.27 -6.11 2.02
N PRO A 84 21.66 -5.55 3.19
CA PRO A 84 20.70 -4.94 4.09
C PRO A 84 19.84 -3.90 3.38
N ASN A 85 18.53 -4.00 3.59
CA ASN A 85 17.53 -3.03 3.14
C ASN A 85 17.21 -3.04 1.63
N VAL A 86 17.68 -4.03 0.87
CA VAL A 86 17.26 -4.22 -0.52
C VAL A 86 16.70 -5.62 -0.70
N THR A 87 15.41 -5.74 -0.99
CA THR A 87 14.77 -7.01 -1.35
C THR A 87 14.71 -7.09 -2.88
N HIS A 88 15.39 -8.09 -3.45
CA HIS A 88 15.49 -8.30 -4.89
C HIS A 88 14.88 -9.65 -5.30
N ARG A 89 13.54 -9.72 -5.19
CA ARG A 89 12.76 -10.94 -5.49
C ARG A 89 12.55 -11.20 -6.98
N TYR A 90 12.18 -10.14 -7.69
CA TYR A 90 11.76 -10.25 -9.09
C TYR A 90 12.94 -9.92 -10.00
N PRO A 91 12.99 -10.50 -11.21
CA PRO A 91 14.19 -10.41 -12.06
C PRO A 91 14.65 -9.00 -12.42
N ASP A 92 13.75 -8.02 -12.45
CA ASP A 92 13.99 -6.70 -13.03
C ASP A 92 13.72 -5.54 -12.07
N ARG A 93 13.43 -5.83 -10.79
CA ARG A 93 13.02 -4.78 -9.84
C ARG A 93 13.35 -5.10 -8.40
N ALA A 94 13.70 -4.04 -7.67
CA ALA A 94 14.07 -4.13 -6.27
C ALA A 94 13.23 -3.22 -5.38
N LEU A 95 12.98 -3.69 -4.17
CA LEU A 95 12.37 -2.91 -3.09
C LEU A 95 13.50 -2.39 -2.18
N PHE A 96 13.63 -1.07 -2.12
CA PHE A 96 14.69 -0.40 -1.38
C PHE A 96 14.13 0.28 -0.13
N TYR A 97 14.44 -0.25 1.04
CA TYR A 97 14.02 0.32 2.31
C TYR A 97 14.93 1.49 2.71
N VAL A 98 14.33 2.64 3.01
CA VAL A 98 15.10 3.86 3.35
C VAL A 98 14.74 4.46 4.71
N ASN A 99 13.70 3.94 5.36
CA ASN A 99 13.21 4.39 6.65
C ASN A 99 12.27 3.33 7.28
N TYR A 100 12.20 3.24 8.61
CA TYR A 100 11.23 2.39 9.33
C TYR A 100 10.15 3.16 10.10
N MET A 101 10.18 4.50 10.03
CA MET A 101 9.18 5.36 10.63
C MET A 101 7.99 5.59 9.69
N CYS A 102 6.79 5.66 10.26
CA CYS A 102 5.55 6.01 9.56
C CYS A 102 4.86 7.21 10.24
N PRO A 103 3.99 7.95 9.53
CA PRO A 103 3.16 9.00 10.15
C PRO A 103 2.15 8.44 11.17
N ILE A 104 1.68 7.21 10.94
CA ILE A 104 0.86 6.39 11.84
C ILE A 104 1.31 4.92 11.70
N TYR A 105 1.08 4.09 12.72
CA TYR A 105 1.30 2.63 12.60
C TYR A 105 -0.01 1.90 12.36
N CYS A 106 -0.15 1.36 11.15
CA CYS A 106 -1.30 0.54 10.76
C CYS A 106 -1.31 -0.76 11.59
N ARG A 107 -2.43 -1.09 12.23
CA ARG A 107 -2.56 -2.35 13.01
C ARG A 107 -2.51 -3.60 12.13
N PHE A 108 -2.70 -3.44 10.83
CA PHE A 108 -2.62 -4.48 9.79
C PHE A 108 -1.31 -4.46 8.98
N CYS A 109 -0.27 -3.75 9.43
CA CYS A 109 0.97 -3.57 8.66
C CYS A 109 1.66 -4.91 8.32
N THR A 110 1.97 -5.13 7.03
CA THR A 110 2.74 -6.30 6.59
C THR A 110 4.15 -6.36 7.20
N ARG A 111 4.73 -5.20 7.51
CA ARG A 111 6.09 -5.05 8.04
C ARG A 111 6.11 -4.77 9.53
N LYS A 112 5.12 -5.29 10.27
CA LYS A 112 4.95 -5.07 11.72
C LYS A 112 6.22 -5.37 12.53
N ARG A 113 7.05 -6.32 12.08
CA ARG A 113 8.36 -6.67 12.65
C ARG A 113 9.46 -5.61 12.49
N LYS A 114 9.35 -4.72 11.48
CA LYS A 114 10.37 -3.70 11.14
C LYS A 114 9.95 -2.30 11.53
N VAL A 115 8.68 -1.96 11.31
CA VAL A 115 8.18 -0.59 11.51
C VAL A 115 8.11 -0.27 13.00
N GLY A 116 8.47 0.94 13.38
CA GLY A 116 8.50 1.34 14.79
C GLY A 116 9.87 1.34 15.45
N ASP A 117 10.89 0.80 14.78
CA ASP A 117 12.27 0.93 15.25
C ASP A 117 12.76 2.39 15.09
N PRO A 118 13.08 3.11 16.18
CA PRO A 118 13.60 4.46 16.11
C PRO A 118 15.02 4.54 15.51
N HIS A 119 15.74 3.42 15.42
CA HIS A 119 17.01 3.34 14.72
C HIS A 119 16.72 3.31 13.21
N SER A 120 16.61 4.51 12.64
CA SER A 120 16.48 4.68 11.19
C SER A 120 17.62 3.97 10.47
N ILE A 121 17.33 3.47 9.27
CA ILE A 121 18.32 2.93 8.33
C ILE A 121 19.48 3.93 8.21
N SER A 122 20.70 3.46 8.52
CA SER A 122 21.90 4.30 8.52
C SER A 122 22.22 4.83 7.12
N GLU A 123 22.97 5.93 7.04
CA GLU A 123 23.40 6.46 5.74
C GLU A 123 24.23 5.45 4.95
N ASN A 124 25.12 4.71 5.65
CA ASN A 124 25.91 3.63 5.06
C ASN A 124 25.04 2.53 4.44
N ASN A 125 23.91 2.18 5.06
CA ASN A 125 22.99 1.19 4.51
C ASN A 125 22.27 1.71 3.25
N ILE A 126 21.97 3.01 3.19
CA ILE A 126 21.40 3.63 1.99
C ILE A 126 22.44 3.62 0.85
N GLU A 127 23.69 3.99 1.15
CA GLU A 127 24.78 3.93 0.17
C GLU A 127 25.04 2.51 -0.33
N THR A 128 24.99 1.51 0.57
CA THR A 128 25.10 0.09 0.22
C THR A 128 23.98 -0.33 -0.72
N GLY A 129 22.73 0.06 -0.46
CA GLY A 129 21.60 -0.24 -1.33
C GLY A 129 21.70 0.42 -2.70
N LEU A 130 22.15 1.68 -2.76
CA LEU A 130 22.41 2.37 -4.04
C LEU A 130 23.52 1.67 -4.84
N ALA A 131 24.61 1.28 -4.19
CA ALA A 131 25.71 0.57 -4.82
C ALA A 131 25.28 -0.81 -5.35
N TYR A 132 24.47 -1.54 -4.58
CA TYR A 132 23.88 -2.80 -5.02
C TYR A 132 23.04 -2.59 -6.29
N ILE A 133 22.11 -1.65 -6.29
CA ILE A 133 21.27 -1.40 -7.46
C ILE A 133 22.12 -0.98 -8.68
N GLN A 134 23.17 -0.19 -8.47
CA GLN A 134 24.09 0.24 -9.52
C GLN A 134 24.88 -0.94 -10.12
N SER A 135 25.20 -1.97 -9.34
CA SER A 135 25.96 -3.12 -9.82
C SER A 135 25.11 -4.22 -10.48
N HIS A 136 23.78 -4.09 -10.47
CA HIS A 136 22.82 -5.08 -10.97
C HIS A 136 22.04 -4.49 -12.17
N PRO A 137 22.61 -4.58 -13.39
CA PRO A 137 22.07 -3.93 -14.59
C PRO A 137 20.70 -4.45 -15.05
N GLU A 138 20.27 -5.61 -14.56
CA GLU A 138 18.95 -6.18 -14.80
C GLU A 138 17.83 -5.43 -14.07
N ILE A 139 18.16 -4.72 -12.97
CA ILE A 139 17.19 -3.94 -12.20
C ILE A 139 16.83 -2.68 -12.99
N ARG A 140 15.63 -2.60 -13.56
CA ARG A 140 15.14 -1.41 -14.27
C ARG A 140 14.14 -0.57 -13.47
N ASP A 141 13.57 -1.14 -12.41
CA ASP A 141 12.52 -0.53 -11.59
C ASP A 141 12.83 -0.63 -10.09
N VAL A 142 12.86 0.51 -9.40
CA VAL A 142 13.12 0.57 -7.95
C VAL A 142 11.92 1.14 -7.21
N ILE A 143 11.45 0.40 -6.21
CA ILE A 143 10.45 0.86 -5.25
C ILE A 143 11.12 1.30 -3.96
N ILE A 144 11.15 2.59 -3.69
CA ILE A 144 11.57 3.16 -2.42
C ILE A 144 10.45 2.94 -1.40
N SER A 145 10.74 2.27 -0.29
CA SER A 145 9.76 1.87 0.73
C SER A 145 10.38 1.77 2.13
N GLY A 146 9.76 0.96 3.00
CA GLY A 146 10.15 0.73 4.40
C GLY A 146 8.93 0.79 5.29
N GLY A 147 9.00 1.63 6.31
CA GLY A 147 7.84 2.27 6.90
C GLY A 147 7.22 3.23 5.89
N ASP A 148 7.61 4.51 5.92
CA ASP A 148 7.18 5.48 4.92
C ASP A 148 8.34 6.39 4.46
N PRO A 149 8.74 6.36 3.18
CA PRO A 149 9.82 7.20 2.66
C PRO A 149 9.56 8.70 2.78
N LEU A 150 8.30 9.14 2.71
CA LEU A 150 7.96 10.56 2.76
C LEU A 150 8.05 11.14 4.17
N MET A 151 8.33 10.33 5.18
CA MET A 151 8.70 10.80 6.52
C MET A 151 10.14 11.33 6.60
N LEU A 152 10.97 11.05 5.58
CA LEU A 152 12.30 11.65 5.47
C LEU A 152 12.22 13.14 5.12
N THR A 153 13.29 13.87 5.40
CA THR A 153 13.43 15.27 4.99
C THR A 153 13.53 15.38 3.47
N ASP A 154 13.09 16.51 2.92
CA ASP A 154 13.18 16.80 1.48
C ASP A 154 14.60 16.58 0.92
N LYS A 155 15.62 17.05 1.65
CA LYS A 155 17.03 16.84 1.28
C LYS A 155 17.42 15.37 1.19
N LYS A 156 16.94 14.54 2.13
CA LYS A 156 17.26 13.10 2.15
C LYS A 156 16.52 12.37 1.02
N ILE A 157 15.27 12.73 0.77
CA ILE A 157 14.50 12.22 -0.38
C ILE A 157 15.19 12.58 -1.69
N GLU A 158 15.60 13.84 -1.86
CA GLU A 158 16.33 14.31 -3.05
C GLU A 158 17.65 13.55 -3.25
N MET A 159 18.42 13.32 -2.18
CA MET A 159 19.66 12.54 -2.26
C MET A 159 19.40 11.11 -2.76
N ILE A 160 18.39 10.42 -2.22
CA ILE A 160 18.07 9.04 -2.60
C ILE A 160 17.56 8.97 -4.04
N VAL A 161 16.56 9.79 -4.38
CA VAL A 161 15.94 9.78 -5.71
C VAL A 161 16.94 10.24 -6.77
N GLY A 162 17.76 11.25 -6.45
CA GLY A 162 18.84 11.72 -7.33
C GLY A 162 19.93 10.68 -7.52
N GLY A 163 20.32 9.96 -6.45
CA GLY A 163 21.27 8.86 -6.51
C GLY A 163 20.78 7.72 -7.41
N LEU A 164 19.52 7.32 -7.26
CA LEU A 164 18.90 6.33 -8.15
C LEU A 164 18.82 6.85 -9.59
N ARG A 165 18.39 8.10 -9.82
CA ARG A 165 18.26 8.63 -11.18
C ARG A 165 19.60 8.78 -11.91
N ALA A 166 20.71 8.83 -11.18
CA ALA A 166 22.05 8.85 -11.77
C ALA A 166 22.51 7.47 -12.30
N ILE A 167 21.80 6.39 -11.98
CA ILE A 167 22.11 5.03 -12.47
C ILE A 167 21.53 4.87 -13.88
N GLU A 168 22.40 4.58 -14.86
CA GLU A 168 22.07 4.62 -16.29
C GLU A 168 20.98 3.62 -16.71
N HIS A 169 21.01 2.41 -16.17
CA HIS A 169 20.06 1.35 -16.52
C HIS A 169 18.71 1.45 -15.79
N LEU A 170 18.56 2.38 -14.83
CA LEU A 170 17.31 2.58 -14.13
C LEU A 170 16.31 3.40 -14.94
N GLU A 171 15.19 2.77 -15.25
CA GLU A 171 14.11 3.39 -16.01
C GLU A 171 13.07 4.01 -15.08
N ILE A 172 12.60 3.24 -14.09
CA ILE A 172 11.44 3.57 -13.26
C ILE A 172 11.86 3.72 -11.80
N ILE A 173 11.43 4.82 -11.17
CA ILE A 173 11.54 5.02 -9.72
C ILE A 173 10.13 5.21 -9.16
N ARG A 174 9.81 4.49 -8.09
CA ARG A 174 8.50 4.53 -7.44
C ARG A 174 8.66 4.71 -5.94
N ILE A 175 7.76 5.47 -5.30
CA ILE A 175 7.63 5.49 -3.84
C ILE A 175 6.34 4.77 -3.44
N GLY A 176 6.45 3.85 -2.47
CA GLY A 176 5.30 3.37 -1.70
C GLY A 176 5.15 4.19 -0.43
N SER A 177 4.07 4.97 -0.29
CA SER A 177 3.87 5.86 0.86
C SER A 177 2.40 6.01 1.23
N ARG A 178 2.10 5.93 2.52
CA ARG A 178 0.77 6.20 3.08
C ARG A 178 0.63 7.64 3.55
N VAL A 179 1.67 8.47 3.48
CA VAL A 179 1.64 9.89 3.82
C VAL A 179 0.51 10.68 3.13
N PRO A 180 0.21 10.50 1.81
CA PRO A 180 -0.91 11.22 1.19
C PRO A 180 -2.28 10.95 1.86
N VAL A 181 -2.40 9.82 2.57
CA VAL A 181 -3.60 9.39 3.29
C VAL A 181 -3.59 9.84 4.74
N THR A 182 -2.43 9.73 5.39
CA THR A 182 -2.33 9.76 6.86
C THR A 182 -1.61 11.00 7.41
N LEU A 183 -0.93 11.75 6.55
CA LEU A 183 -0.29 13.03 6.86
C LEU A 183 -0.23 13.89 5.58
N PRO A 184 -1.37 14.22 4.93
CA PRO A 184 -1.41 14.92 3.65
C PRO A 184 -0.67 16.27 3.68
N GLN A 185 -0.56 16.91 4.86
CA GLN A 185 0.17 18.16 5.08
C GLN A 185 1.68 18.05 4.76
N ARG A 186 2.23 16.83 4.71
CA ARG A 186 3.62 16.58 4.31
C ARG A 186 3.84 16.77 2.80
N ILE A 187 2.77 16.74 2.01
CA ILE A 187 2.81 17.00 0.57
C ILE A 187 2.79 18.52 0.34
N THR A 188 3.98 19.10 0.23
CA THR A 188 4.17 20.54 0.03
C THR A 188 4.55 20.88 -1.41
N PRO A 189 4.39 22.15 -1.86
CA PRO A 189 4.82 22.58 -3.19
C PRO A 189 6.32 22.32 -3.43
N GLU A 190 7.15 22.46 -2.40
CA GLU A 190 8.58 22.22 -2.43
C GLU A 190 8.89 20.74 -2.69
N LEU A 191 8.24 19.83 -1.95
CA LEU A 191 8.38 18.39 -2.17
C LEU A 191 7.97 18.02 -3.60
N CYS A 192 6.81 18.50 -4.06
CA CYS A 192 6.34 18.25 -5.43
C CYS A 192 7.33 18.76 -6.49
N THR A 193 7.94 19.94 -6.26
CA THR A 193 8.96 20.51 -7.14
C THR A 193 10.21 19.65 -7.20
N ILE A 194 10.65 19.11 -6.06
CA ILE A 194 11.79 18.20 -5.99
C ILE A 194 11.50 16.93 -6.80
N LEU A 195 10.39 16.25 -6.49
CA LEU A 195 10.05 14.96 -7.11
C LEU A 195 9.84 15.09 -8.63
N LYS A 196 9.24 16.19 -9.10
CA LYS A 196 9.02 16.46 -10.53
C LYS A 196 10.30 16.47 -11.37
N ARG A 197 11.47 16.78 -10.78
CA ARG A 197 12.75 16.80 -11.52
C ARG A 197 13.27 15.41 -11.88
N TYR A 198 12.74 14.36 -11.27
CA TYR A 198 13.25 12.99 -11.40
C TYR A 198 12.31 12.05 -12.15
N HIS A 199 11.47 12.58 -13.05
CA HIS A 199 10.62 11.79 -13.94
C HIS A 199 11.41 10.82 -14.84
N PRO A 200 10.83 9.67 -15.25
CA PRO A 200 9.49 9.18 -14.89
C PRO A 200 9.45 8.65 -13.45
N PHE A 201 8.52 9.17 -12.65
CA PHE A 201 8.42 8.93 -11.22
C PHE A 201 6.98 8.62 -10.82
N TYR A 202 6.78 7.61 -9.97
CA TYR A 202 5.45 7.12 -9.60
C TYR A 202 5.27 7.09 -8.08
N ILE A 203 4.04 7.27 -7.61
CA ILE A 203 3.70 7.06 -6.19
C ILE A 203 2.54 6.09 -6.08
N ASN A 204 2.73 5.04 -5.29
CA ASN A 204 1.65 4.18 -4.83
C ASN A 204 1.26 4.56 -3.39
N THR A 205 0.01 4.98 -3.22
CA THR A 205 -0.60 5.32 -1.93
C THR A 205 -1.41 4.16 -1.36
N HIS A 206 -1.94 4.30 -0.14
CA HIS A 206 -2.55 3.22 0.63
C HIS A 206 -3.83 3.64 1.38
N PHE A 207 -4.84 4.06 0.62
CA PHE A 207 -6.23 4.21 1.07
C PHE A 207 -6.93 2.85 1.21
N ASN A 208 -7.71 2.70 2.27
CA ASN A 208 -8.51 1.52 2.60
C ASN A 208 -9.98 1.83 2.83
N HIS A 209 -10.38 3.08 3.06
CA HIS A 209 -11.78 3.43 3.30
C HIS A 209 -12.14 4.80 2.70
N PRO A 210 -13.37 5.02 2.16
CA PRO A 210 -13.77 6.30 1.57
C PRO A 210 -13.61 7.50 2.50
N ARG A 211 -13.83 7.31 3.81
CA ARG A 211 -13.64 8.36 4.85
C ARG A 211 -12.20 8.88 4.97
N GLU A 212 -11.22 8.18 4.42
CA GLU A 212 -9.84 8.68 4.35
C GLU A 212 -9.65 9.70 3.22
N ILE A 213 -10.60 9.82 2.30
CA ILE A 213 -10.58 10.83 1.23
C ILE A 213 -11.22 12.11 1.77
N THR A 214 -10.38 12.93 2.39
CA THR A 214 -10.74 14.24 2.96
C THR A 214 -10.23 15.38 2.07
N PRO A 215 -10.72 16.62 2.23
CA PRO A 215 -10.23 17.78 1.46
C PRO A 215 -8.70 17.94 1.49
N GLU A 216 -8.05 17.62 2.61
CA GLU A 216 -6.59 17.63 2.74
C GLU A 216 -5.93 16.56 1.85
N THR A 217 -6.47 15.33 1.81
CA THR A 217 -5.95 14.27 0.92
C THR A 217 -6.24 14.55 -0.55
N GLU A 218 -7.39 15.15 -0.88
CA GLU A 218 -7.73 15.55 -2.26
C GLU A 218 -6.72 16.59 -2.75
N LYS A 219 -6.40 17.59 -1.90
CA LYS A 219 -5.39 18.60 -2.18
C LYS A 219 -4.00 17.99 -2.35
N ALA A 220 -3.59 17.11 -1.44
CA ALA A 220 -2.28 16.45 -1.49
C ALA A 220 -2.11 15.60 -2.76
N CYS A 221 -3.09 14.75 -3.08
CA CYS A 221 -3.08 13.95 -4.30
C CYS A 221 -3.14 14.84 -5.55
N GLY A 222 -3.93 15.91 -5.51
CA GLY A 222 -4.01 16.90 -6.58
C GLY A 222 -2.64 17.53 -6.88
N MET A 223 -1.91 17.97 -5.85
CA MET A 223 -0.57 18.55 -6.02
C MET A 223 0.44 17.57 -6.61
N LEU A 224 0.41 16.30 -6.22
CA LEU A 224 1.29 15.27 -6.79
C LEU A 224 0.92 14.98 -8.25
N ALA A 225 -0.37 14.86 -8.56
CA ALA A 225 -0.84 14.66 -9.93
C ALA A 225 -0.51 15.86 -10.83
N ASP A 226 -0.64 17.10 -10.34
CA ASP A 226 -0.28 18.33 -11.07
C ASP A 226 1.24 18.45 -11.28
N ALA A 227 2.05 17.84 -10.42
CA ALA A 227 3.49 17.67 -10.63
C ALA A 227 3.82 16.65 -11.73
N GLY A 228 2.81 16.01 -12.33
CA GLY A 228 2.93 15.01 -13.39
C GLY A 228 3.25 13.60 -12.87
N ILE A 229 3.09 13.35 -11.57
CA ILE A 229 3.39 12.05 -10.94
C ILE A 229 2.15 11.16 -11.05
N PRO A 230 2.20 10.02 -11.77
CA PRO A 230 1.08 9.10 -11.79
C PRO A 230 0.91 8.44 -10.41
N LEU A 231 -0.33 8.44 -9.93
CA LEU A 231 -0.71 7.93 -8.61
C LEU A 231 -1.46 6.61 -8.73
N GLY A 232 -0.96 5.58 -8.08
CA GLY A 232 -1.65 4.30 -7.87
C GLY A 232 -2.12 4.15 -6.43
N ASN A 233 -3.14 3.35 -6.17
CA ASN A 233 -3.51 2.96 -4.80
C ASN A 233 -3.47 1.44 -4.60
N GLN A 234 -2.79 1.06 -3.53
CA GLN A 234 -2.73 -0.29 -2.98
C GLN A 234 -3.61 -0.35 -1.75
N THR A 235 -4.79 -0.96 -1.87
CA THR A 235 -5.73 -1.22 -0.78
C THR A 235 -5.44 -2.60 -0.20
N VAL A 236 -5.60 -2.78 1.11
CA VAL A 236 -5.65 -4.11 1.73
C VAL A 236 -7.10 -4.42 2.09
N LEU A 237 -7.54 -5.63 1.79
CA LEU A 237 -8.85 -6.14 2.18
C LEU A 237 -8.83 -6.50 3.67
N LEU A 238 -9.59 -5.74 4.45
CA LEU A 238 -9.55 -5.73 5.92
C LEU A 238 -10.96 -5.95 6.49
N LYS A 239 -11.09 -7.00 7.30
CA LYS A 239 -12.33 -7.37 7.97
C LYS A 239 -12.85 -6.26 8.86
N GLY A 240 -14.10 -5.87 8.66
CA GLY A 240 -14.80 -4.81 9.37
C GLY A 240 -14.29 -3.40 9.05
N VAL A 241 -13.50 -3.22 7.99
CA VAL A 241 -13.07 -1.91 7.48
C VAL A 241 -13.64 -1.73 6.08
N ASN A 242 -13.35 -2.64 5.16
CA ASN A 242 -13.67 -2.50 3.74
C ASN A 242 -14.02 -3.83 3.06
N ASP A 243 -14.36 -4.85 3.85
CA ASP A 243 -14.84 -6.16 3.42
C ASP A 243 -16.32 -6.15 2.98
N ASP A 244 -16.75 -5.03 2.40
CA ASP A 244 -18.10 -4.78 1.91
C ASP A 244 -18.05 -4.24 0.46
N PRO A 245 -18.78 -4.86 -0.48
CA PRO A 245 -18.86 -4.41 -1.88
C PRO A 245 -19.21 -2.93 -2.07
N ALA A 246 -20.16 -2.39 -1.30
CA ALA A 246 -20.60 -1.00 -1.46
C ALA A 246 -19.52 -0.03 -0.99
N VAL A 247 -18.85 -0.33 0.13
CA VAL A 247 -17.71 0.45 0.62
C VAL A 247 -16.57 0.47 -0.41
N MET A 248 -16.28 -0.67 -1.03
CA MET A 248 -15.24 -0.75 -2.06
C MET A 248 -15.62 -0.01 -3.33
N VAL A 249 -16.86 -0.13 -3.82
CA VAL A 249 -17.34 0.64 -4.97
C VAL A 249 -17.20 2.15 -4.73
N GLU A 250 -17.58 2.62 -3.54
CA GLU A 250 -17.43 4.02 -3.15
C GLU A 250 -15.96 4.44 -3.14
N LEU A 251 -15.08 3.64 -2.53
CA LEU A 251 -13.65 3.91 -2.46
C LEU A 251 -13.02 4.02 -3.85
N MET A 252 -13.25 3.03 -4.71
CA MET A 252 -12.68 3.00 -6.06
C MET A 252 -13.12 4.20 -6.90
N LYS A 253 -14.40 4.59 -6.81
CA LYS A 253 -14.92 5.80 -7.47
C LYS A 253 -14.29 7.07 -6.90
N ALA A 254 -14.17 7.16 -5.58
CA ALA A 254 -13.62 8.34 -4.93
C ALA A 254 -12.13 8.53 -5.24
N LEU A 255 -11.34 7.46 -5.31
CA LEU A 255 -9.93 7.49 -5.72
C LEU A 255 -9.77 8.09 -7.13
N LEU A 256 -10.59 7.67 -8.09
CA LEU A 256 -10.54 8.21 -9.45
C LEU A 256 -10.83 9.71 -9.49
N ARG A 257 -11.74 10.23 -8.65
CA ARG A 257 -12.05 11.67 -8.58
C ARG A 257 -10.83 12.51 -8.17
N ILE A 258 -9.95 11.95 -7.36
CA ILE A 258 -8.71 12.61 -6.90
C ILE A 258 -7.49 12.24 -7.75
N ARG A 259 -7.71 11.65 -8.94
CA ARG A 259 -6.67 11.22 -9.89
C ARG A 259 -5.72 10.15 -9.34
N VAL A 260 -6.21 9.33 -8.42
CA VAL A 260 -5.51 8.15 -7.92
C VAL A 260 -6.12 6.92 -8.57
N LYS A 261 -5.33 6.15 -9.31
CA LYS A 261 -5.80 4.93 -9.99
C LYS A 261 -5.78 3.75 -9.01
N PRO A 262 -6.91 3.06 -8.76
CA PRO A 262 -6.88 1.78 -8.06
C PRO A 262 -5.93 0.80 -8.77
N TYR A 263 -4.95 0.28 -8.03
CA TYR A 263 -3.93 -0.61 -8.58
C TYR A 263 -4.08 -2.04 -8.06
N TYR A 264 -4.01 -2.22 -6.74
CA TYR A 264 -4.16 -3.52 -6.09
C TYR A 264 -5.19 -3.47 -4.97
N ILE A 265 -5.95 -4.57 -4.84
CA ILE A 265 -6.53 -5.00 -3.56
C ILE A 265 -5.69 -6.20 -3.12
N TYR A 266 -4.99 -6.07 -2.00
CA TYR A 266 -4.26 -7.17 -1.39
C TYR A 266 -5.19 -7.96 -0.47
N GLN A 267 -5.15 -9.28 -0.56
CA GLN A 267 -5.53 -10.12 0.57
C GLN A 267 -4.60 -9.77 1.76
N ALA A 268 -5.15 -9.64 2.97
CA ALA A 268 -4.34 -9.41 4.15
C ALA A 268 -3.33 -10.56 4.36
N ASP A 269 -2.05 -10.19 4.49
CA ASP A 269 -0.92 -11.10 4.64
C ASP A 269 -0.96 -11.90 5.95
N LEU A 270 -0.23 -13.02 5.97
CA LEU A 270 -0.13 -13.93 7.11
C LEU A 270 0.83 -13.42 8.21
N VAL A 271 0.69 -12.16 8.62
CA VAL A 271 1.59 -11.53 9.59
C VAL A 271 1.16 -11.80 11.02
N VAL A 272 2.14 -11.96 11.92
CA VAL A 272 1.87 -12.09 13.36
C VAL A 272 1.00 -10.92 13.85
N GLY A 273 -0.08 -11.27 14.54
CA GLY A 273 -0.98 -10.31 15.17
C GLY A 273 -1.85 -9.51 14.20
N THR A 274 -2.07 -9.97 12.96
CA THR A 274 -2.99 -9.34 12.00
C THR A 274 -4.16 -10.22 11.57
N ASP A 275 -4.23 -11.48 12.02
CA ASP A 275 -5.21 -12.47 11.53
C ASP A 275 -6.68 -12.05 11.71
N HIS A 276 -6.98 -11.27 12.75
CA HIS A 276 -8.32 -10.71 12.99
C HIS A 276 -8.79 -9.73 11.89
N PHE A 277 -7.90 -9.23 11.03
CA PHE A 277 -8.23 -8.47 9.82
C PHE A 277 -8.46 -9.34 8.59
N ARG A 278 -8.11 -10.62 8.61
CA ARG A 278 -8.21 -11.46 7.43
C ARG A 278 -9.66 -11.76 7.08
N THR A 279 -9.90 -11.79 5.79
CA THR A 279 -11.15 -12.20 5.15
C THR A 279 -10.98 -13.55 4.48
N ALA A 280 -12.09 -14.21 4.16
CA ALA A 280 -12.06 -15.33 3.22
C ALA A 280 -11.69 -14.82 1.82
N VAL A 281 -10.94 -15.60 1.04
CA VAL A 281 -10.60 -15.24 -0.36
C VAL A 281 -11.85 -15.00 -1.21
N LYS A 282 -12.93 -15.75 -0.91
CA LYS A 282 -14.26 -15.57 -1.51
C LYS A 282 -14.75 -14.12 -1.40
N THR A 283 -14.52 -13.45 -0.26
CA THR A 283 -14.89 -12.04 -0.06
C THR A 283 -14.19 -11.12 -1.05
N GLY A 284 -12.89 -11.33 -1.33
CA GLY A 284 -12.16 -10.55 -2.31
C GLY A 284 -12.65 -10.77 -3.73
N LEU A 285 -12.97 -12.02 -4.09
CA LEU A 285 -13.60 -12.35 -5.38
C LEU A 285 -14.96 -11.68 -5.55
N ASP A 286 -15.81 -11.74 -4.52
CA ASP A 286 -17.13 -11.11 -4.52
C ASP A 286 -17.02 -9.58 -4.67
N ILE A 287 -16.02 -8.96 -4.03
CA ILE A 287 -15.70 -7.53 -4.19
C ILE A 287 -15.31 -7.22 -5.64
N VAL A 288 -14.37 -7.96 -6.24
CA VAL A 288 -13.96 -7.71 -7.63
C VAL A 288 -15.14 -7.90 -8.59
N ALA A 289 -15.99 -8.90 -8.36
CA ALA A 289 -17.21 -9.11 -9.13
C ALA A 289 -18.15 -7.89 -9.04
N SER A 290 -18.31 -7.29 -7.86
CA SER A 290 -19.13 -6.07 -7.70
C SER A 290 -18.54 -4.81 -8.34
N LEU A 291 -17.26 -4.82 -8.73
CA LEU A 291 -16.59 -3.70 -9.39
C LEU A 291 -16.63 -3.86 -10.92
N ARG A 292 -16.25 -5.05 -11.42
CA ARG A 292 -16.13 -5.33 -12.86
C ARG A 292 -17.50 -5.24 -13.53
N GLY A 293 -17.63 -4.38 -14.54
CA GLY A 293 -18.89 -4.15 -15.26
C GLY A 293 -19.85 -3.18 -14.57
N HIS A 294 -19.70 -2.95 -13.26
CA HIS A 294 -20.56 -2.05 -12.49
C HIS A 294 -19.99 -0.62 -12.33
N ILE A 295 -18.66 -0.46 -12.42
CA ILE A 295 -17.99 0.85 -12.46
C ILE A 295 -17.04 0.94 -13.67
N SER A 296 -16.46 2.13 -13.88
CA SER A 296 -15.43 2.33 -14.92
C SER A 296 -14.30 1.32 -14.76
N GLY A 297 -13.83 0.75 -15.88
CA GLY A 297 -12.70 -0.18 -15.89
C GLY A 297 -11.42 0.41 -15.29
N LEU A 298 -11.26 1.74 -15.28
CA LEU A 298 -10.16 2.43 -14.60
C LEU A 298 -10.16 2.22 -13.08
N GLY A 299 -11.33 1.95 -12.50
CA GLY A 299 -11.54 1.79 -11.07
C GLY A 299 -11.52 0.33 -10.61
N VAL A 300 -11.21 -0.62 -11.50
CA VAL A 300 -11.18 -2.05 -11.15
C VAL A 300 -9.73 -2.50 -10.97
N PRO A 301 -9.21 -2.56 -9.72
CA PRO A 301 -7.84 -2.99 -9.44
C PRO A 301 -7.67 -4.50 -9.65
N HIS A 302 -6.43 -4.97 -9.62
CA HIS A 302 -6.15 -6.40 -9.49
C HIS A 302 -6.32 -6.83 -8.03
N TYR A 303 -7.13 -7.86 -7.77
CA TYR A 303 -7.11 -8.52 -6.47
C TYR A 303 -5.99 -9.54 -6.45
N VAL A 304 -5.09 -9.44 -5.48
CA VAL A 304 -3.88 -10.26 -5.40
C VAL A 304 -3.70 -10.89 -4.03
N ILE A 305 -3.13 -12.08 -4.03
CA ILE A 305 -2.52 -12.68 -2.84
C ILE A 305 -1.00 -12.60 -3.08
N ASP A 306 -0.26 -12.00 -2.15
CA ASP A 306 1.21 -12.13 -2.14
C ASP A 306 1.52 -13.51 -1.57
N ALA A 307 2.03 -14.39 -2.43
CA ALA A 307 2.16 -15.80 -2.13
C ALA A 307 3.15 -16.00 -0.97
N PRO A 308 2.77 -16.78 0.07
CA PRO A 308 3.66 -17.10 1.17
C PRO A 308 4.98 -17.70 0.67
N GLY A 309 6.07 -17.39 1.36
CA GLY A 309 7.39 -17.90 1.00
C GLY A 309 8.07 -17.14 -0.15
N GLY A 310 7.59 -15.93 -0.48
CA GLY A 310 8.22 -15.08 -1.49
C GLY A 310 7.81 -15.39 -2.93
N GLY A 311 6.75 -16.17 -3.16
CA GLY A 311 6.29 -16.51 -4.52
C GLY A 311 5.76 -15.32 -5.33
N GLY A 312 5.55 -14.17 -4.68
CA GLY A 312 5.12 -12.94 -5.32
C GLY A 312 3.60 -12.82 -5.50
N LYS A 313 3.17 -11.76 -6.19
CA LYS A 313 1.78 -11.34 -6.27
C LYS A 313 1.04 -12.12 -7.35
N ILE A 314 0.12 -12.97 -6.94
CA ILE A 314 -0.72 -13.77 -7.84
C ILE A 314 -2.08 -13.10 -7.94
N ALA A 315 -2.49 -12.73 -9.16
CA ALA A 315 -3.78 -12.09 -9.41
C ALA A 315 -4.93 -13.12 -9.45
N LEU A 316 -6.02 -12.80 -8.78
CA LEU A 316 -7.25 -13.57 -8.80
C LEU A 316 -8.34 -12.75 -9.49
N MET A 317 -9.15 -13.42 -10.29
CA MET A 317 -10.33 -12.86 -10.94
C MET A 317 -11.51 -13.80 -10.75
N PRO A 318 -12.75 -13.29 -10.65
CA PRO A 318 -13.93 -14.13 -10.81
C PRO A 318 -13.85 -14.85 -12.15
N ASP A 319 -14.06 -16.17 -12.17
CA ASP A 319 -13.93 -16.99 -13.37
C ASP A 319 -15.01 -16.59 -14.42
N PRO A 320 -14.61 -15.98 -15.54
CA PRO A 320 -15.56 -15.62 -16.59
C PRO A 320 -15.76 -16.76 -17.59
N VAL A 321 -14.91 -17.79 -17.60
CA VAL A 321 -14.93 -18.85 -18.61
C VAL A 321 -15.92 -19.93 -18.20
N VAL A 322 -16.92 -20.17 -19.05
CA VAL A 322 -17.93 -21.22 -18.84
C VAL A 322 -17.48 -22.52 -19.51
N ALA A 323 -16.93 -22.42 -20.72
CA ALA A 323 -16.37 -23.51 -21.51
C ALA A 323 -15.33 -22.94 -22.49
N PHE A 324 -14.36 -23.76 -22.88
CA PHE A 324 -13.35 -23.39 -23.87
C PHE A 324 -12.87 -24.64 -24.60
N ASP A 325 -13.01 -24.65 -25.92
CA ASP A 325 -12.50 -25.68 -26.83
C ASP A 325 -11.80 -25.04 -28.04
N ASP A 326 -11.37 -25.89 -28.98
CA ASP A 326 -10.61 -25.48 -30.16
C ASP A 326 -11.41 -24.57 -31.11
N ASP A 327 -12.75 -24.60 -31.05
CA ASP A 327 -13.64 -23.86 -31.94
C ASP A 327 -14.18 -22.58 -31.28
N GLU A 328 -14.60 -22.66 -30.01
CA GLU A 328 -15.20 -21.53 -29.28
C GLU A 328 -14.80 -21.43 -27.80
N ILE A 329 -14.86 -20.19 -27.29
CA ILE A 329 -14.86 -19.88 -25.86
C ILE A 329 -16.22 -19.30 -25.45
N GLN A 330 -16.80 -19.85 -24.38
CA GLN A 330 -18.03 -19.36 -23.78
C GLN A 330 -17.71 -18.52 -22.54
N LEU A 331 -18.19 -17.29 -22.52
CA LEU A 331 -17.87 -16.28 -21.50
C LEU A 331 -19.12 -15.78 -20.80
N ARG A 332 -19.07 -15.65 -19.47
CA ARG A 332 -20.13 -15.03 -18.67
C ARG A 332 -19.78 -13.58 -18.35
N ASN A 333 -20.68 -12.65 -18.66
CA ASN A 333 -20.52 -11.24 -18.31
C ASN A 333 -21.02 -10.93 -16.87
N TYR A 334 -20.89 -9.67 -16.46
CA TYR A 334 -21.30 -9.17 -15.14
C TYR A 334 -22.83 -9.23 -14.88
N GLU A 335 -23.65 -9.34 -15.93
CA GLU A 335 -25.11 -9.51 -15.83
C GLU A 335 -25.51 -11.00 -15.73
N GLY A 336 -24.55 -11.92 -15.86
CA GLY A 336 -24.78 -13.35 -15.91
C GLY A 336 -25.11 -13.89 -17.31
N ASN A 337 -25.14 -13.03 -18.34
CA ASN A 337 -25.36 -13.43 -19.73
C ASN A 337 -24.14 -14.21 -20.27
N VAL A 338 -24.40 -15.25 -21.05
CA VAL A 338 -23.35 -16.08 -21.68
C VAL A 338 -23.22 -15.69 -23.15
N TYR A 339 -21.97 -15.54 -23.61
CA TYR A 339 -21.61 -15.19 -24.98
C TYR A 339 -20.58 -16.17 -25.52
N ASN A 340 -20.70 -16.52 -26.80
CA ASN A 340 -19.72 -17.35 -27.49
C ASN A 340 -18.80 -16.46 -28.33
N TYR A 341 -17.51 -16.77 -28.30
CA TYR A 341 -16.49 -16.11 -29.12
C TYR A 341 -15.64 -17.19 -29.81
N PRO A 342 -15.37 -17.08 -31.12
CA PRO A 342 -14.52 -18.05 -31.83
C PRO A 342 -13.10 -18.08 -31.30
N SER A 343 -12.56 -19.27 -31.09
CA SER A 343 -11.20 -19.48 -30.56
C SER A 343 -10.11 -19.16 -31.58
N THR A 344 -10.41 -19.29 -32.87
CA THR A 344 -9.45 -19.06 -33.97
C THR A 344 -9.84 -17.88 -34.86
N PRO A 345 -8.87 -17.24 -35.54
CA PRO A 345 -9.16 -16.25 -36.58
C PRO A 345 -10.06 -16.82 -37.68
N PHE A 346 -10.94 -16.00 -38.24
CA PHE A 346 -11.86 -16.38 -39.33
C PHE A 346 -11.22 -16.43 -40.72
N PHE A 347 -9.92 -16.24 -40.79
CA PHE A 347 -9.27 -15.91 -42.04
C PHE A 347 -8.24 -16.96 -42.39
N ASP A 348 -8.33 -17.38 -43.65
CA ASP A 348 -7.44 -18.32 -44.28
C ASP A 348 -6.15 -17.60 -44.72
N GLU A 349 -4.98 -18.17 -44.45
CA GLU A 349 -3.68 -17.55 -44.76
C GLU A 349 -3.44 -17.44 -46.29
N ASP A 350 -4.27 -18.08 -47.12
CA ASP A 350 -4.13 -18.17 -48.59
C ASP A 350 -4.73 -17.00 -49.42
N TRP A 351 -5.44 -16.06 -48.79
CA TRP A 351 -5.22 -14.61 -48.94
C TRP A 351 -4.78 -13.86 -50.21
#